data_AF-M5IMC9-F1
#
_entry.id   AF-M5IMC9-F1
#
_cell.length_a   1.000
_cell.length_b   1.000
_cell.length_c   1.000
_cell.angle_alpha   90.00
_cell.angle_beta   90.00
_cell.angle_gamma   90.00
#
_symmetry.space_group_name_H-M   'P 1'
#
loop_
_entity.id
_entity.type
_entity.pdbx_description
1 polymer ?
#
loop_
_entity_poly.entity_id
_entity_poly.type
_entity_poly.pdbx_seq_one_letter_code
_entity_poly.pdbx_strand_id
1 'polypeptide(L)' 'MLAQTHEKVMQLTAYFSDEELFARGHFDFTGDLNLASYITSSASSHYDWAIKR' A
#
# COMPACT_ATOMS: atom_id res chain seq x y z
N MET A 1 -5.25 3.42 18.64
CA MET A 1 -4.85 2.29 17.77
C MET A 1 -5.06 2.58 16.29
N LEU A 2 -6.24 3.03 15.85
CA LEU A 2 -6.51 3.32 14.43
C LEU A 2 -5.59 4.40 13.82
N ALA A 3 -5.36 5.51 14.53
CA ALA A 3 -4.49 6.59 14.04
C ALA A 3 -3.04 6.14 13.82
N GLN A 4 -2.53 5.25 14.68
CA GLN A 4 -1.15 4.75 14.60
C GLN A 4 -0.97 3.73 13.47
N THR A 5 -1.94 2.85 13.25
CA THR A 5 -1.90 1.91 12.11
C THR A 5 -2.05 2.65 10.80
N HIS A 6 -2.88 3.69 10.79
CA HIS A 6 -3.07 4.55 9.65
C HIS A 6 -1.81 5.36 9.29
N GLU A 7 -1.15 5.97 10.29
CA GLU A 7 0.10 6.71 10.09
C GLU A 7 1.21 5.80 9.53
N LYS A 8 1.32 4.57 10.04
CA LYS A 8 2.28 3.58 9.52
C LYS A 8 2.02 3.23 8.06
N VAL A 9 0.76 3.05 7.67
CA VAL A 9 0.41 2.80 6.26
C VAL A 9 0.82 3.99 5.38
N MET A 10 0.56 5.22 5.83
CA MET A 10 0.95 6.43 5.09
C MET A 10 2.47 6.59 4.97
N GLN A 11 3.22 6.26 6.01
CA GLN A 11 4.68 6.24 5.98
C GLN A 11 5.20 5.18 4.99
N LEU A 12 4.60 3.99 4.97
CA LEU A 12 4.98 2.93 4.03
C LEU A 12 4.72 3.36 2.58
N THR A 13 3.55 3.93 2.28
CA THR A 13 3.25 4.42 0.92
C THR A 13 4.15 5.57 0.48
N ALA A 14 4.65 6.39 1.41
CA ALA A 14 5.59 7.47 1.10
C ALA A 14 7.05 7.01 1.00
N TYR A 15 7.38 5.85 1.56
CA TYR A 15 8.72 5.29 1.55
C TYR A 15 9.04 4.57 0.23
N PHE A 16 8.08 3.85 -0.33
CA PHE A 16 8.25 3.12 -1.58
C PHE A 16 8.04 4.02 -2.80
N SER A 17 8.78 3.73 -3.87
CA SER A 17 8.59 4.33 -5.19
C SER A 17 7.36 3.76 -5.92
N ASP A 18 6.91 4.45 -6.96
CA ASP A 18 5.80 3.97 -7.81
C ASP A 18 6.09 2.60 -8.42
N GLU A 19 7.35 2.33 -8.78
CA GLU A 19 7.75 1.02 -9.30
C GLU A 19 7.59 -0.07 -8.22
N GLU A 20 8.09 0.16 -7.01
CA GLU A 20 7.95 -0.78 -5.89
C GLU A 20 6.48 -0.99 -5.48
N LEU A 21 5.65 0.07 -5.58
CA LEU A 21 4.24 0.01 -5.21
C LEU A 21 3.39 -0.70 -6.26
N PHE A 22 3.64 -0.45 -7.55
CA PHE A 22 2.72 -0.85 -8.62
C PHE A 22 3.26 -1.95 -9.54
N ALA A 23 4.57 -2.22 -9.57
CA ALA A 23 5.11 -3.34 -10.33
C ALA A 23 4.66 -4.68 -9.74
N ARG A 24 4.22 -5.58 -10.61
CA ARG A 24 3.81 -6.93 -10.23
C ARG A 24 5.03 -7.81 -10.02
N GLY A 25 5.01 -8.62 -8.97
CA GLY A 25 6.13 -9.51 -8.65
C GLY A 25 7.42 -8.78 -8.29
N HIS A 26 7.34 -7.50 -7.89
CA HIS A 26 8.51 -6.75 -7.43
C HIS A 26 9.05 -7.33 -6.11
N PHE A 27 8.16 -7.81 -5.26
CA PHE A 27 8.50 -8.50 -4.02
C PHE A 27 8.05 -9.95 -4.07
N ASP A 28 8.91 -10.88 -3.63
CA ASP A 28 8.59 -12.32 -3.65
C ASP A 28 7.32 -12.67 -2.87
N PHE A 29 7.02 -11.91 -1.80
CA PHE A 29 5.84 -12.13 -0.97
C PHE A 29 4.53 -11.61 -1.58
N THR A 30 4.59 -10.75 -2.60
CA THR A 30 3.38 -10.23 -3.26
C THR A 30 2.86 -11.17 -4.34
N GLY A 31 3.64 -12.21 -4.71
CA GLY A 31 3.30 -13.13 -5.79
C GLY A 31 3.04 -12.36 -7.10
N ASP A 32 1.91 -12.66 -7.76
CA ASP A 32 1.51 -11.99 -9.00
C ASP A 32 0.88 -10.60 -8.80
N LEU A 33 0.62 -10.21 -7.55
CA LEU A 33 0.07 -8.91 -7.20
C LEU A 33 1.19 -7.89 -7.01
N ASN A 34 0.79 -6.62 -6.95
CA ASN A 34 1.68 -5.52 -6.55
C ASN A 34 1.48 -5.17 -5.07
N LEU A 35 2.46 -4.50 -4.48
CA LEU A 35 2.46 -4.14 -3.06
C LEU A 35 1.27 -3.23 -2.70
N ALA A 36 0.90 -2.30 -3.58
CA ALA A 36 -0.25 -1.42 -3.38
C ALA A 36 -1.57 -2.18 -3.19
N SER A 37 -1.75 -3.33 -3.86
CA SER A 37 -2.96 -4.17 -3.70
C SER A 37 -3.06 -4.76 -2.28
N TYR A 38 -1.93 -5.16 -1.71
CA TYR A 38 -1.86 -5.65 -0.33
C TYR A 38 -2.10 -4.53 0.68
N ILE A 39 -1.46 -3.37 0.48
CA ILE A 39 -1.64 -2.20 1.35
C ILE A 39 -3.10 -1.76 1.34
N THR A 40 -3.70 -1.65 0.15
CA THR A 40 -5.10 -1.22 0.01
C THR A 40 -6.06 -2.22 0.65
N SER A 41 -5.87 -3.52 0.42
CA SER A 41 -6.73 -4.56 1.02
C SER A 41 -6.61 -4.64 2.54
N SER A 42 -5.42 -4.33 3.08
CA SER A 42 -5.15 -4.35 4.53
C SER A 42 -5.52 -3.04 5.22
N ALA A 43 -5.53 -1.93 4.48
CA ALA A 43 -5.92 -0.60 4.95
C ALA A 43 -7.41 -0.29 4.68
N SER A 44 -8.08 -1.06 3.83
CA SER A 44 -9.48 -0.85 3.51
C SER A 44 -10.39 -1.39 4.60
N SER A 45 -10.80 -0.46 5.47
CA SER A 45 -12.22 -0.16 5.50
C SER A 45 -12.62 1.14 4.78
N HIS A 46 -11.73 2.05 4.32
CA HIS A 46 -12.21 3.34 3.75
C HIS A 46 -11.27 4.20 2.88
N TYR A 47 -10.26 3.67 2.18
CA TYR A 47 -9.33 4.52 1.42
C TYR A 47 -9.51 4.52 -0.10
N ASP A 48 -10.61 5.15 -0.53
CA ASP A 48 -10.75 5.76 -1.86
C ASP A 48 -9.76 6.94 -2.08
N TRP A 49 -9.08 7.43 -1.03
CA TRP A 49 -8.24 8.63 -1.13
C TRP A 49 -6.89 8.36 -1.80
N ALA A 50 -6.22 7.24 -1.48
CA ALA A 50 -4.81 7.04 -1.84
C ALA A 50 -4.58 6.93 -3.35
N ILE A 51 -5.66 6.64 -4.11
CA ILE A 51 -5.65 6.49 -5.56
C ILE A 51 -5.96 7.83 -6.28
N LYS A 52 -6.38 8.89 -5.56
CA LYS A 52 -6.90 10.14 -6.17
C LYS A 52 -6.11 11.42 -5.92
N ARG A 53 -4.85 11.35 -5.47
CA ARG A 53 -3.97 12.54 -5.45
C ARG A 53 -2.70 12.30 -6.22
#